data_AF-A0A1Q3H0K4-F1
#
_entry.id   AF-A0A1Q3H0K4-F1
#
_cell.length_a   1.000
_cell.length_b   1.000
_cell.length_c   1.000
_cell.angle_alpha   90.00
_cell.angle_beta   90.00
_cell.angle_gamma   90.00
#
_symmetry.space_group_name_H-M   'P 1'
#
loop_
_entity.id
_entity.type
_entity.pdbx_description
1 polymer ?
#
loop_
_entity_poly.entity_id
_entity_poly.type
_entity_poly.pdbx_seq_one_letter_code
_entity_poly.pdbx_strand_id
1 'polypeptide(L)' 'METSFLDYYKLILAKVSFDHKLFNKEYKKALKSLKDHEVEKFHQWLESTGYIKNLQIKTSLS' A
#
# COMPACT_ATOMS: atom_id res chain seq x y z
N MET A 1 -16.83 -13.54 -7.30
CA MET A 1 -15.43 -13.45 -6.83
C MET A 1 -15.43 -12.59 -5.59
N GLU A 2 -15.16 -13.15 -4.41
CA GLU A 2 -14.93 -12.34 -3.22
C GLU A 2 -13.59 -11.62 -3.40
N THR A 3 -13.63 -10.31 -3.64
CA THR A 3 -12.42 -9.49 -3.59
C THR A 3 -12.03 -9.33 -2.13
N SER A 4 -10.88 -9.88 -1.75
CA SER A 4 -10.31 -9.66 -0.43
C SER A 4 -10.02 -8.16 -0.22
N PHE A 5 -10.03 -7.68 1.03
CA PHE A 5 -9.62 -6.31 1.33
C PHE A 5 -8.20 -6.02 0.80
N LEU A 6 -7.33 -7.03 0.81
CA LEU A 6 -5.99 -6.95 0.21
C LEU A 6 -6.05 -6.57 -1.28
N ASP A 7 -6.85 -7.28 -2.08
CA ASP A 7 -6.96 -7.01 -3.52
C ASP A 7 -7.65 -5.68 -3.82
N TYR A 8 -8.63 -5.30 -3.00
CA TYR A 8 -9.26 -3.99 -3.06
C TYR A 8 -8.23 -2.86 -2.87
N TYR A 9 -7.37 -2.95 -1.85
CA TYR A 9 -6.35 -1.93 -1.60
C TYR A 9 -5.23 -1.93 -2.64
N LYS A 10 -4.82 -3.09 -3.18
CA LYS A 10 -3.88 -3.15 -4.31
C LYS A 10 -4.41 -2.39 -5.52
N LEU A 11 -5.69 -2.58 -5.86
CA LEU A 11 -6.32 -1.91 -6.99
C LEU A 11 -6.44 -0.39 -6.76
N ILE A 12 -6.78 0.04 -5.55
CA ILE A 12 -6.80 1.46 -5.20
C ILE A 12 -5.41 2.07 -5.35
N LEU A 13 -4.39 1.45 -4.75
CA LEU A 13 -3.03 1.96 -4.82
C LEU A 13 -2.51 2.04 -6.25
N ALA A 14 -2.79 1.03 -7.08
CA ALA A 14 -2.45 1.08 -8.50
C ALA A 14 -3.12 2.28 -9.20
N LYS A 15 -4.40 2.53 -8.94
CA LYS A 15 -5.15 3.66 -9.52
C LYS A 15 -4.62 5.01 -9.07
N VAL A 16 -4.21 5.16 -7.81
CA VAL A 16 -3.72 6.44 -7.26
C VAL A 16 -2.20 6.58 -7.31
N SER A 17 -1.50 5.66 -7.98
CA SER A 17 -0.03 5.60 -8.05
C SER A 17 0.64 6.83 -8.66
N PHE A 18 -0.11 7.62 -9.44
CA PHE A 18 0.36 8.88 -10.02
C PHE A 18 0.44 10.05 -9.01
N ASP A 19 -0.27 9.98 -7.89
CA ASP A 19 -0.29 11.02 -6.86
C ASP A 19 0.29 10.49 -5.55
N HIS A 20 1.49 10.95 -5.22
CA HIS A 20 2.21 10.48 -4.04
C HIS A 20 1.49 10.81 -2.73
N LYS A 21 0.75 11.93 -2.63
CA LYS A 21 0.02 12.30 -1.42
C LYS A 21 -1.19 11.39 -1.23
N LEU A 22 -1.94 11.15 -2.31
CA LEU A 22 -3.10 10.27 -2.28
C LEU A 22 -2.70 8.82 -2.06
N PHE A 23 -1.62 8.37 -2.70
CA PHE A 23 -1.04 7.04 -2.50
C PHE A 23 -0.70 6.78 -1.03
N ASN A 24 -0.01 7.72 -0.37
CA ASN A 24 0.31 7.59 1.05
C ASN A 24 -0.94 7.59 1.95
N LYS A 25 -2.00 8.31 1.58
CA LYS A 25 -3.27 8.32 2.32
C LYS A 25 -3.98 6.97 2.23
N GLU A 26 -4.07 6.40 1.04
CA GLU A 26 -4.72 5.11 0.83
C GLU A 26 -3.89 3.95 1.40
N TYR A 27 -2.56 4.03 1.33
CA TYR A 27 -1.66 3.08 1.97
C TYR A 27 -1.88 3.03 3.49
N LYS A 28 -1.97 4.19 4.16
CA LYS A 28 -2.27 4.24 5.62
C LYS A 28 -3.65 3.67 5.97
N LYS A 29 -4.63 3.77 5.07
CA LYS A 29 -5.95 3.16 5.27
C LYS A 29 -5.89 1.64 5.12
N ALA A 30 -5.12 1.14 4.15
CA ALA A 30 -4.89 -0.28 3.97
C ALA A 30 -4.29 -0.90 5.24
N LEU A 31 -3.25 -0.28 5.82
CA LEU A 31 -2.63 -0.77 7.06
C LEU A 31 -3.57 -0.82 8.27
N LYS A 32 -4.61 0.02 8.31
CA LYS A 32 -5.62 0.00 9.39
C LYS A 32 -6.72 -1.03 9.18
N SER A 33 -6.90 -1.51 7.94
CA SER A 33 -8.05 -2.34 7.55
C SER A 33 -7.66 -3.79 7.28
N LEU A 34 -6.41 -4.01 6.88
CA LEU A 34 -5.85 -5.35 6.64
C LEU A 34 -5.45 -6.02 7.96
N LYS A 35 -5.59 -7.34 8.01
CA LYS A 35 -5.05 -8.16 9.10
C LYS A 35 -3.53 -8.25 8.98
N ASP A 36 -2.83 -8.61 10.05
CA ASP A 36 -1.36 -8.67 10.08
C ASP A 36 -0.76 -9.50 8.92
N HIS A 37 -1.29 -10.71 8.69
CA HIS A 37 -0.84 -11.57 7.58
C HIS A 37 -1.16 -11.00 6.18
N GLU A 38 -2.16 -10.12 6.06
CA GLU A 38 -2.47 -9.43 4.81
C GLU A 38 -1.56 -8.22 4.64
N VAL A 39 -1.20 -7.53 5.72
CA VAL A 39 -0.23 -6.43 5.70
C VAL A 39 1.13 -6.93 5.20
N GLU A 40 1.60 -8.08 5.68
CA GLU A 40 2.85 -8.70 5.19
C GLU A 40 2.80 -8.96 3.68
N LYS A 41 1.73 -9.59 3.20
CA LYS A 41 1.52 -9.84 1.76
C LYS A 41 1.39 -8.55 0.96
N PHE A 42 0.81 -7.51 1.55
CA PHE A 42 0.66 -6.20 0.93
C PHE A 42 2.01 -5.50 0.76
N HIS A 43 2.89 -5.57 1.76
CA HIS A 43 4.25 -5.05 1.67
C HIS A 43 5.08 -5.80 0.64
N GLN A 44 5.05 -7.13 0.64
CA GLN A 44 5.73 -7.93 -0.38
C GLN A 44 5.28 -7.55 -1.81
N TRP A 45 3.98 -7.29 -1.98
CA TRP A 45 3.45 -6.82 -3.25
C TRP A 45 3.96 -5.42 -3.62
N LEU A 46 4.04 -4.48 -2.68
CA LEU A 46 4.60 -3.14 -2.92
C LEU A 46 6.08 -3.18 -3.32
N GLU A 47 6.85 -4.08 -2.71
CA GLU A 47 8.26 -4.31 -3.07
C GLU A 47 8.37 -4.92 -4.47
N SER A 48 7.63 -6.00 -4.74
CA SER A 48 7.65 -6.69 -6.04
C SER A 48 7.20 -5.81 -7.21
N THR A 49 6.30 -4.87 -6.97
CA THR A 49 5.80 -3.93 -7.99
C THR A 49 6.65 -2.66 -8.10
N GLY A 50 7.54 -2.41 -7.15
CA GLY A 50 8.33 -1.17 -7.06
C GLY A 50 7.54 0.03 -6.52
N TYR A 51 6.26 -0.13 -6.18
CA TYR A 51 5.44 0.93 -5.58
C TYR A 51 5.92 1.39 -4.21
N ILE A 52 6.82 0.62 -3.57
CA ILE A 52 7.51 1.06 -2.36
C ILE A 52 8.18 2.44 -2.53
N LYS A 53 8.62 2.79 -3.74
CA LYS A 53 9.23 4.10 -4.05
C LYS A 53 8.26 5.28 -3.97
N ASN A 54 6.96 5.02 -4.06
CA ASN A 54 5.90 6.04 -4.01
C ASN A 54 5.50 6.36 -2.56
N LEU A 55 5.96 5.53 -1.60
CA LEU A 55 5.80 5.81 -0.18
C LEU A 55 6.76 6.93 0.21
N GLN A 56 6.22 8.00 0.79
CA GLN A 56 7.02 9.06 1.39
C GLN A 56 7.37 8.62 2.81
N ILE A 57 8.14 7.55 2.92
CA ILE A 57 8.69 7.14 4.20
C ILE A 57 9.73 8.20 4.54
N LYS A 58 9.42 9.06 5.52
CA LYS A 58 10.44 9.88 6.17
C LYS A 58 11.42 8.90 6.81
N THR A 59 12.50 8.57 6.11
CA THR A 59 13.70 8.07 6.75
C THR A 59 14.19 9.19 7.66
N SER A 60 13.74 9.19 8.91
CA SER A 60 14.51 9.79 10.00
C SER A 60 15.75 8.91 10.16
N LEU A 61 16.77 9.14 9.32
CA LEU A 61 18.12 8.80 9.68
C LEU A 61 18.63 10.00 10.49
N SER A 62 18.66 9.81 11.82
CA SER A 62 19.54 10.58 12.72
C SER A 62 21.00 10.34 12.38
#